data_AF-W7YWT5-F1
#
_entry.id   AF-W7YWT5-F1
#
_cell.length_a   1.000
_cell.length_b   1.000
_cell.length_c   1.000
_cell.angle_alpha   90.00
_cell.angle_beta   90.00
_cell.angle_gamma   90.00
#
_symmetry.space_group_name_H-M   'P 1'
#
loop_
_entity.id
_entity.type
_entity.pdbx_description
1 polymer ?
#
loop_
_entity_poly.entity_id
_entity_poly.type
_entity_poly.pdbx_seq_one_letter_code
_entity_poly.pdbx_strand_id
1 'polypeptide(L)'
;MQARNSRNAQGIDVSHWQGTIDWKKVAAAGISFVFIKATQNSIDNNFLDYVKGAKAAGLLVGAYHYVDDSVINADLARAAAQTFYKAIQAAGGVGTFDLPPVMDYESNKSKLSKATITVVAKAF
;
A
#
# COMPACT_ATOMS: atom_id res chain seq x y z
N MET A 1 12.56 17.64 9.64
CA MET A 1 12.70 16.69 8.52
C MET A 1 14.16 16.30 8.40
N GLN A 2 14.47 15.09 7.92
CA GLN A 2 15.86 14.63 7.68
C GLN A 2 16.18 14.71 6.18
N ALA A 3 17.42 15.06 5.82
CA ALA A 3 17.85 15.13 4.43
C ALA A 3 18.07 13.73 3.82
N ARG A 4 17.95 13.62 2.50
CA ARG A 4 18.25 12.38 1.77
C ARG A 4 19.76 12.12 1.77
N ASN A 5 20.14 10.85 1.79
CA ASN A 5 21.51 10.38 1.61
C ASN A 5 21.53 9.29 0.53
N SER A 6 22.63 9.19 -0.23
CA SER A 6 22.80 8.17 -1.28
C SER A 6 22.79 6.73 -0.74
N ARG A 7 23.07 6.54 0.56
CA ARG A 7 22.98 5.23 1.24
C ARG A 7 21.56 4.84 1.66
N ASN A 8 20.57 5.73 1.52
CA ASN A 8 19.19 5.36 1.80
C ASN A 8 18.72 4.35 0.74
N ALA A 9 17.93 3.38 1.16
CA ALA A 9 17.27 2.44 0.26
C ALA A 9 16.45 3.20 -0.80
N GLN A 10 16.54 2.75 -2.04
CA GLN A 10 15.75 3.27 -3.15
C GLN A 10 14.53 2.39 -3.35
N GLY A 11 13.35 3.00 -3.41
CA GLY A 11 12.09 2.30 -3.60
C GLY A 11 11.11 3.10 -4.43
N ILE A 12 10.07 2.43 -4.87
CA ILE A 12 8.93 3.00 -5.61
C ILE A 12 7.62 2.57 -4.96
N ASP A 13 6.52 3.24 -5.31
CA ASP A 13 5.17 2.77 -5.06
C ASP A 13 4.38 2.68 -6.36
N VAL A 14 3.48 1.69 -6.45
CA VAL A 14 2.70 1.42 -7.67
C VAL A 14 1.27 0.97 -7.35
N SER A 15 0.42 1.03 -8.36
CA SER A 15 -0.96 0.51 -8.38
C SER A 15 -1.32 0.06 -9.80
N HIS A 16 -2.56 -0.36 -10.05
CA HIS A 16 -3.02 -0.67 -11.42
C HIS A 16 -2.75 0.44 -12.45
N TRP A 17 -2.61 1.70 -12.04
CA TRP A 17 -2.31 2.82 -12.94
C TRP A 17 -1.02 2.67 -13.74
N GLN A 18 -0.06 1.87 -13.27
CA GLN A 18 1.17 1.57 -14.01
C GLN A 18 0.98 0.52 -15.13
N GLY A 19 -0.15 -0.22 -15.16
CA GLY A 19 -0.43 -1.22 -16.19
C GLY A 19 0.47 -2.44 -16.12
N THR A 20 1.34 -2.66 -17.10
CA THR A 20 2.29 -3.78 -17.09
C THR A 20 3.68 -3.29 -16.67
N ILE A 21 4.27 -3.92 -15.67
CA ILE A 21 5.60 -3.56 -15.14
C ILE A 21 6.60 -4.66 -15.48
N ASP A 22 7.75 -4.26 -16.04
CA ASP A 22 8.91 -5.13 -16.18
C ASP A 22 9.73 -5.10 -14.87
N TRP A 23 9.41 -6.00 -13.94
CA TRP A 23 10.03 -6.06 -12.62
C TRP A 23 11.54 -6.32 -12.66
N LYS A 24 12.04 -7.01 -13.70
CA LYS A 24 13.48 -7.23 -13.85
C LYS A 24 14.20 -5.92 -14.20
N LYS A 25 13.61 -5.09 -15.06
CA LYS A 25 14.14 -3.74 -15.32
C LYS A 25 14.08 -2.84 -14.09
N VAL A 26 13.02 -2.93 -13.29
CA VAL A 26 12.91 -2.19 -12.02
C VAL A 26 14.06 -2.56 -11.07
N ALA A 27 14.29 -3.86 -10.85
CA ALA A 27 15.39 -4.33 -10.02
C ALA A 27 16.76 -3.93 -10.60
N ALA A 28 16.96 -4.08 -11.92
CA ALA A 28 18.20 -3.70 -12.60
C ALA A 28 18.49 -2.18 -12.55
N ALA A 29 17.47 -1.34 -12.36
CA ALA A 29 17.61 0.10 -12.14
C ALA A 29 18.07 0.46 -10.70
N GLY A 30 18.33 -0.52 -9.85
CA GLY A 30 18.80 -0.32 -8.47
C GLY A 30 17.68 -0.08 -7.45
N ILE A 31 16.42 -0.33 -7.83
CA ILE A 31 15.30 -0.31 -6.89
C ILE A 31 15.40 -1.53 -5.97
N SER A 32 15.30 -1.30 -4.67
CA SER A 32 15.45 -2.33 -3.62
C SER A 32 14.12 -2.77 -3.00
N PHE A 33 13.10 -1.91 -3.06
CA PHE A 33 11.79 -2.21 -2.50
C PHE A 33 10.65 -1.54 -3.29
N VAL A 34 9.44 -2.11 -3.17
CA VAL A 34 8.23 -1.55 -3.76
C VAL A 34 7.06 -1.62 -2.79
N PHE A 35 6.30 -0.53 -2.66
CA PHE A 35 4.97 -0.54 -2.06
C PHE A 35 3.91 -0.70 -3.15
N ILE A 36 2.99 -1.65 -2.97
CA ILE A 36 1.97 -1.96 -3.97
C ILE A 36 0.59 -1.64 -3.38
N LYS A 37 -0.24 -0.89 -4.11
CA LYS A 37 -1.63 -0.67 -3.71
C LYS A 37 -2.34 -2.01 -3.62
N ALA A 38 -2.78 -2.36 -2.44
CA ALA A 38 -3.59 -3.55 -2.22
C ALA A 38 -5.06 -3.23 -2.39
N THR A 39 -5.52 -2.12 -1.81
CA THR A 39 -6.95 -1.86 -1.64
C THR A 39 -7.28 -0.37 -1.56
N GLN A 40 -8.54 -0.05 -1.82
CA GLN A 40 -9.18 1.25 -1.52
C GLN A 40 -10.63 1.01 -1.11
N ASN A 41 -11.41 0.34 -1.97
CA ASN A 41 -12.76 -0.16 -1.67
C ASN A 41 -12.86 -1.67 -1.88
N SER A 42 -12.08 -2.19 -2.82
CA SER A 42 -11.86 -3.60 -3.10
C SER A 42 -10.37 -3.86 -3.27
N ILE A 43 -10.00 -5.12 -3.50
CA ILE A 43 -8.64 -5.49 -3.93
C ILE A 43 -8.38 -4.83 -5.29
N ASP A 44 -7.19 -4.23 -5.43
CA ASP A 44 -6.69 -3.67 -6.68
C ASP A 44 -6.39 -4.81 -7.68
N ASN A 45 -6.87 -4.67 -8.91
CA ASN A 45 -6.83 -5.74 -9.92
C ASN A 45 -5.42 -6.25 -10.21
N ASN A 46 -4.40 -5.39 -10.07
CA ASN A 46 -3.02 -5.72 -10.35
C ASN A 46 -2.24 -6.18 -9.10
N PHE A 47 -2.84 -6.11 -7.91
CA PHE A 47 -2.13 -6.33 -6.65
C PHE A 47 -1.42 -7.67 -6.58
N LEU A 48 -2.13 -8.78 -6.82
CA LEU A 48 -1.58 -10.13 -6.68
C LEU A 48 -0.48 -10.41 -7.71
N ASP A 49 -0.68 -9.99 -8.95
CA ASP A 49 0.29 -10.14 -10.02
C ASP A 49 1.55 -9.30 -9.78
N TYR A 50 1.38 -8.09 -9.26
CA TYR A 50 2.49 -7.21 -8.90
C TYR A 50 3.28 -7.77 -7.72
N VAL A 51 2.61 -8.27 -6.66
CA VAL A 51 3.29 -8.90 -5.52
C VAL A 51 4.12 -10.08 -6.02
N LYS A 52 3.53 -10.97 -6.82
CA LYS A 52 4.23 -12.14 -7.37
C LYS A 52 5.42 -11.72 -8.24
N GLY A 53 5.22 -10.75 -9.14
CA GLY A 53 6.26 -10.28 -10.06
C GLY A 53 7.42 -9.60 -9.35
N ALA A 54 7.13 -8.72 -8.38
CA ALA A 54 8.14 -8.03 -7.60
C ALA A 54 8.97 -8.99 -6.72
N LYS A 55 8.31 -9.94 -6.02
CA LYS A 55 9.01 -10.98 -5.24
C LYS A 55 9.90 -11.84 -6.14
N ALA A 56 9.41 -12.25 -7.31
CA ALA A 56 10.18 -13.04 -8.26
C ALA A 56 11.39 -12.28 -8.85
N ALA A 57 11.35 -10.95 -8.87
CA ALA A 57 12.47 -10.10 -9.25
C ALA A 57 13.44 -9.80 -8.08
N GLY A 58 13.17 -10.30 -6.88
CA GLY A 58 14.01 -10.11 -5.70
C GLY A 58 13.83 -8.77 -4.98
N LEU A 59 12.74 -8.04 -5.26
CA LEU A 59 12.42 -6.80 -4.56
C LEU A 59 11.79 -7.10 -3.19
N LEU A 60 12.09 -6.27 -2.19
CA LEU A 60 11.33 -6.24 -0.94
C LEU A 60 9.94 -5.66 -1.20
N VAL A 61 8.88 -6.31 -0.73
CA VAL A 61 7.51 -5.93 -1.04
C VAL A 61 6.76 -5.45 0.20
N GLY A 62 6.19 -4.26 0.09
CA GLY A 62 5.18 -3.73 1.00
C GLY A 62 3.84 -3.55 0.30
N ALA A 63 2.81 -3.33 1.09
CA ALA A 63 1.46 -3.08 0.58
C ALA A 63 0.84 -1.89 1.29
N TYR A 64 -0.04 -1.17 0.58
CA TYR A 64 -0.79 -0.07 1.16
C TYR A 64 -2.29 -0.16 0.85
N HIS A 65 -3.10 0.39 1.76
CA HIS A 65 -4.51 0.66 1.54
C HIS A 65 -4.72 2.17 1.45
N TYR A 66 -5.38 2.63 0.40
CA TYR A 66 -5.75 4.03 0.25
C TYR A 66 -7.11 4.30 0.91
N VAL A 67 -7.08 5.04 2.02
CA VAL A 67 -8.24 5.50 2.78
C VAL A 67 -8.86 6.69 2.03
N ASP A 68 -9.91 6.43 1.26
CA ASP A 68 -10.58 7.46 0.48
C ASP A 68 -11.65 8.24 1.29
N ASP A 69 -12.26 9.22 0.62
CA ASP A 69 -13.24 10.14 1.23
C ASP A 69 -14.54 9.48 1.72
N SER A 70 -14.77 8.20 1.40
CA SER A 70 -15.91 7.43 1.91
C SER A 70 -15.69 6.94 3.34
N VAL A 71 -14.45 6.85 3.81
CA VAL A 71 -14.10 6.34 5.15
C VAL A 71 -14.20 7.47 6.19
N ILE A 72 -15.42 7.74 6.65
CA ILE A 72 -15.73 8.93 7.46
C ILE A 72 -15.91 8.66 8.97
N ASN A 73 -15.86 7.40 9.39
CA ASN A 73 -16.04 7.00 10.80
C ASN A 73 -15.27 5.71 11.11
N ALA A 74 -15.28 5.31 12.39
CA ALA A 74 -14.53 4.15 12.87
C ALA A 74 -14.99 2.81 12.28
N ASP A 75 -16.28 2.64 12.01
CA ASP A 75 -16.80 1.36 11.49
C ASP A 75 -16.40 1.14 10.04
N LEU A 76 -16.45 2.22 9.24
CA LEU A 76 -15.94 2.21 7.87
C LEU A 76 -14.42 2.00 7.84
N ALA A 77 -13.68 2.59 8.80
CA ALA A 77 -12.25 2.38 8.93
C ALA A 77 -11.90 0.90 9.22
N ARG A 78 -12.63 0.25 10.13
CA ARG A 78 -12.46 -1.19 10.40
C ARG A 78 -12.83 -2.06 9.20
N ALA A 79 -13.87 -1.69 8.45
CA ALA A 79 -14.24 -2.40 7.22
C ALA A 79 -13.16 -2.28 6.14
N ALA A 80 -12.57 -1.09 6.00
CA ALA A 80 -11.43 -0.84 5.13
C ALA A 80 -10.20 -1.67 5.53
N ALA A 81 -9.85 -1.68 6.82
CA ALA A 81 -8.76 -2.51 7.36
C ALA A 81 -9.01 -4.01 7.15
N GLN A 82 -10.25 -4.49 7.32
CA GLN A 82 -10.61 -5.88 7.05
C GLN A 82 -10.44 -6.24 5.56
N THR A 83 -10.74 -5.31 4.65
CA THR A 83 -10.56 -5.50 3.22
C THR A 83 -9.08 -5.56 2.87
N PHE A 84 -8.27 -4.69 3.48
CA PHE A 84 -6.82 -4.75 3.34
C PHE A 84 -6.24 -6.07 3.86
N TYR A 85 -6.67 -6.52 5.04
CA TYR A 85 -6.27 -7.81 5.60
C TYR A 85 -6.61 -8.98 4.66
N LYS A 86 -7.81 -9.00 4.06
CA LYS A 86 -8.19 -10.02 3.07
C LYS A 86 -7.27 -10.03 1.85
N ALA A 87 -6.85 -8.86 1.37
CA ALA A 87 -5.88 -8.76 0.28
C ALA A 87 -4.53 -9.36 0.66
N ILE A 88 -4.02 -9.02 1.85
CA ILE A 88 -2.78 -9.60 2.39
C ILE A 88 -2.88 -11.14 2.48
N GLN A 89 -3.99 -11.67 2.97
CA GLN A 89 -4.23 -13.11 3.03
C GLN A 89 -4.27 -13.74 1.63
N ALA A 90 -4.94 -13.11 0.66
CA ALA A 90 -4.99 -13.59 -0.73
C ALA A 90 -3.60 -13.62 -1.39
N ALA A 91 -2.67 -12.76 -0.96
CA ALA A 91 -1.28 -12.75 -1.41
C ALA A 91 -0.37 -13.77 -0.68
N GLY A 92 -0.92 -14.65 0.16
CA GLY A 92 -0.16 -15.64 0.93
C GLY A 92 0.09 -15.27 2.40
N GLY A 93 -0.56 -14.21 2.89
CA GLY A 93 -0.48 -13.77 4.28
C GLY A 93 0.68 -12.82 4.56
N VAL A 94 0.83 -12.44 5.82
CA VAL A 94 1.81 -11.43 6.26
C VAL A 94 3.25 -11.83 5.93
N GLY A 95 3.56 -13.13 5.96
CA GLY A 95 4.90 -13.64 5.63
C GLY A 95 5.34 -13.44 4.18
N THR A 96 4.43 -13.09 3.27
CA THR A 96 4.78 -12.70 1.89
C THR A 96 5.48 -11.34 1.85
N PHE A 97 5.14 -10.42 2.77
CA PHE A 97 5.56 -9.03 2.74
C PHE A 97 6.79 -8.80 3.62
N ASP A 98 7.70 -7.95 3.15
CA ASP A 98 8.97 -7.66 3.80
C ASP A 98 8.95 -6.30 4.52
N LEU A 99 7.94 -5.47 4.24
CA LEU A 99 7.78 -4.12 4.76
C LEU A 99 6.48 -4.00 5.58
N PRO A 100 6.39 -3.03 6.52
CA PRO A 100 5.17 -2.79 7.27
C PRO A 100 3.97 -2.47 6.36
N PRO A 101 2.75 -2.92 6.69
CA PRO A 101 1.55 -2.47 5.99
C PRO A 101 1.37 -0.96 6.19
N VAL A 102 0.92 -0.26 5.14
CA VAL A 102 0.76 1.19 5.16
C VAL A 102 -0.71 1.58 5.01
N MET A 103 -1.16 2.47 5.90
CA MET A 103 -2.39 3.23 5.72
C MET A 103 -2.05 4.51 4.97
N ASP A 104 -2.50 4.61 3.72
CA ASP A 104 -2.37 5.80 2.90
C ASP A 104 -3.62 6.65 3.09
N TYR A 105 -3.52 7.70 3.92
CA TYR A 105 -4.63 8.58 4.27
C TYR A 105 -4.29 10.03 3.90
N GLU A 106 -4.62 10.40 2.67
CA GLU A 106 -4.20 11.66 2.06
C GLU A 106 -5.36 12.52 1.50
N SER A 107 -6.62 12.04 1.57
CA SER A 107 -7.79 12.79 1.13
C SER A 107 -8.68 13.26 2.29
N ASN A 108 -9.24 14.46 2.14
CA ASN A 108 -10.27 15.01 3.04
C ASN A 108 -11.22 15.96 2.31
N LYS A 109 -11.76 15.54 1.16
CA LYS A 109 -12.76 16.31 0.40
C LYS A 109 -14.09 16.40 1.15
N SER A 110 -14.38 15.42 2.01
CA SER A 110 -15.52 15.39 2.94
C SER A 110 -15.39 16.39 4.10
N LYS A 111 -14.26 17.12 4.21
CA LYS A 111 -13.99 18.15 5.23
C LYS A 111 -14.20 17.67 6.67
N LEU A 112 -13.80 16.44 6.94
CA LEU A 112 -13.81 15.86 8.28
C LEU A 112 -12.98 16.72 9.24
N SER A 113 -13.46 16.79 10.48
CA SER A 113 -12.71 17.45 11.55
C SER A 113 -11.42 16.71 11.87
N LYS A 114 -10.42 17.40 12.45
CA LYS A 114 -9.19 16.77 12.94
C LYS A 114 -9.47 15.62 13.91
N ALA A 115 -10.50 15.76 14.76
CA ALA A 115 -10.90 14.73 15.70
C ALA A 115 -11.43 13.49 14.97
N THR A 116 -12.27 13.68 13.95
CA THR A 116 -12.81 12.60 13.13
C THR A 116 -11.71 11.87 12.34
N ILE A 117 -10.79 12.62 11.71
CA ILE A 117 -9.61 12.03 11.02
C ILE A 117 -8.81 11.16 11.98
N THR A 118 -8.58 11.64 13.21
CA THR A 118 -7.87 10.88 14.24
C THR A 118 -8.62 9.60 14.64
N VAL A 119 -9.95 9.66 14.73
CA VAL A 119 -10.79 8.49 15.03
C VAL A 119 -10.70 7.46 13.90
N VAL A 120 -10.77 7.89 12.64
CA VAL A 120 -10.61 7.01 11.46
C VAL A 120 -9.23 6.35 11.49
N ALA A 121 -8.17 7.15 11.62
CA ALA A 121 -6.79 6.68 11.61
C ALA A 121 -6.44 5.70 12.74
N LYS A 122 -7.09 5.82 13.91
CA LYS A 122 -6.88 4.89 15.04
C LYS A 122 -7.71 3.62 14.94
N ALA A 123 -8.83 3.67 14.22
CA ALA A 123 -9.75 2.55 14.09
C ALA A 123 -9.37 1.62 12.94
N PHE A 124 -8.76 2.17 11.89
CA PHE A 124 -8.07 1.41 10.85
C PHE A 124 -6.84 0.70 11.46
#